data_AF-M6RZF4-F1
#
_entry.id   AF-M6RZF4-F1
#
_cell.length_a   1.000
_cell.length_b   1.000
_cell.length_c   1.000
_cell.angle_alpha   90.00
_cell.angle_beta   90.00
_cell.angle_gamma   90.00
#
_symmetry.space_group_name_H-M   'P 1'
#
loop_
_entity.id
_entity.type
_entity.pdbx_description
1 polymer ?
#
loop_
_entity_poly.entity_id
_entity_poly.type
_entity_poly.pdbx_seq_one_letter_code
_entity_poly.pdbx_strand_id
1 'polypeptide(L)'
;MKSFLGIDIGAGSIKASLIDSNGNVLKSSFRKTGAETNEKQFLDSICDIVSEMKNSSLTAVGIGSPGPIDSENGILIESANLPLLKNVTLVSHLKENFLFQYIIIMMQTLLRWENTISV
;
A
#
# COMPACT_ATOMS: atom_id res chain seq x y z
N MET A 1 -18.91 0.06 -11.80
CA MET A 1 -18.78 0.75 -10.50
C MET A 1 -17.32 0.83 -10.15
N LYS A 2 -16.79 2.01 -9.81
CA LYS A 2 -15.37 2.19 -9.45
C LYS A 2 -15.05 1.40 -8.18
N SER A 3 -13.82 0.91 -8.09
CA SER A 3 -13.27 0.33 -6.87
C SER A 3 -11.93 0.96 -6.52
N PHE A 4 -11.59 0.87 -5.24
CA PHE A 4 -10.40 1.48 -4.64
C PHE A 4 -9.69 0.43 -3.80
N LEU A 5 -8.36 0.34 -3.92
CA LEU A 5 -7.56 -0.58 -3.14
C LEU A 5 -6.77 0.20 -2.09
N GLY A 6 -7.06 -0.02 -0.82
CA GLY A 6 -6.24 0.46 0.28
C GLY A 6 -5.22 -0.61 0.68
N ILE A 7 -3.95 -0.23 0.85
CA ILE A 7 -2.86 -1.07 1.33
C ILE A 7 -2.24 -0.39 2.56
N ASP A 8 -2.37 -1.02 3.71
CA ASP A 8 -1.84 -0.60 5.00
C ASP A 8 -0.61 -1.45 5.37
N ILE A 9 0.55 -0.82 5.46
CA ILE A 9 1.83 -1.49 5.70
C ILE A 9 2.29 -1.17 7.13
N GLY A 10 2.01 -2.09 8.05
CA GLY A 10 2.44 -2.00 9.43
C GLY A 10 3.76 -2.73 9.71
N ALA A 11 4.14 -2.73 10.99
CA ALA A 11 5.38 -3.36 11.47
C ALA A 11 5.46 -4.88 11.21
N GLY A 12 4.35 -5.59 11.32
CA GLY A 12 4.30 -7.06 11.21
C GLY A 12 3.37 -7.59 10.12
N SER A 13 2.73 -6.70 9.36
CA SER A 13 1.83 -7.11 8.30
C SER A 13 1.58 -6.04 7.26
N ILE A 14 1.28 -6.49 6.05
CA ILE A 14 0.59 -5.72 5.02
C ILE A 14 -0.88 -6.18 5.00
N LYS A 15 -1.80 -5.25 5.17
CA LYS A 15 -3.25 -5.48 5.06
C LYS A 15 -3.76 -4.73 3.85
N ALA A 16 -4.69 -5.33 3.11
CA ALA A 16 -5.30 -4.65 1.99
C ALA A 16 -6.80 -4.91 1.91
N SER A 17 -7.55 -3.91 1.44
CA SER A 17 -8.99 -4.01 1.21
C SER A 17 -9.36 -3.33 -0.10
N LEU A 18 -10.08 -4.07 -0.94
CA LEU A 18 -10.71 -3.55 -2.14
C LEU A 18 -12.13 -3.12 -1.76
N ILE A 19 -12.46 -1.86 -1.96
CA ILE A 19 -13.77 -1.31 -1.64
C ILE A 19 -14.46 -0.80 -2.90
N ASP A 20 -15.79 -0.80 -2.91
CA ASP A 20 -16.58 -0.10 -3.92
C ASP A 20 -16.73 1.40 -3.59
N SER A 21 -17.41 2.14 -4.48
CA SER A 21 -17.68 3.57 -4.30
C SER A 21 -18.63 3.91 -3.14
N ASN A 22 -19.28 2.92 -2.53
CA ASN A 22 -20.14 3.09 -1.36
C ASN A 22 -19.39 2.72 -0.06
N GLY A 23 -18.11 2.35 -0.15
CA GLY A 23 -17.30 1.92 0.99
C GLY A 23 -17.49 0.46 1.38
N ASN A 24 -18.21 -0.35 0.60
CA ASN A 24 -18.38 -1.77 0.90
C ASN A 24 -17.09 -2.52 0.57
N VAL A 25 -16.62 -3.36 1.50
CA VAL A 25 -15.48 -4.24 1.27
C VAL A 25 -15.87 -5.38 0.33
N LEU A 26 -15.20 -5.45 -0.81
CA LEU A 26 -15.37 -6.49 -1.82
C LEU A 26 -14.42 -7.66 -1.61
N LYS A 27 -13.17 -7.36 -1.23
CA LYS A 27 -12.10 -8.34 -0.96
C LYS A 27 -11.12 -7.78 0.08
N SER A 28 -10.45 -8.67 0.80
CA SER A 28 -9.33 -8.32 1.67
C SER A 28 -8.18 -9.30 1.50
N SER A 29 -6.95 -8.84 1.68
CA SER A 29 -5.74 -9.67 1.65
C SER A 29 -4.82 -9.31 2.83
N PHE A 30 -3.98 -10.27 3.21
CA PHE A 30 -3.05 -10.16 4.32
C PHE A 30 -1.72 -10.82 3.94
N ARG A 31 -0.61 -10.15 4.26
CA ARG A 31 0.74 -10.72 4.22
C ARG A 31 1.46 -10.42 5.52
N LYS A 32 2.18 -11.40 6.06
CA LYS A 32 3.03 -11.19 7.22
C LYS A 32 4.32 -10.51 6.79
N THR A 33 4.77 -9.54 7.58
CA THR A 33 6.09 -8.91 7.44
C THR A 33 6.81 -8.95 8.79
N GLY A 34 8.07 -8.58 8.78
CA GLY A 34 8.92 -8.58 9.96
C GLY A 34 10.27 -7.93 9.68
N ALA A 35 11.12 -7.88 10.69
CA ALA A 35 12.42 -7.23 10.59
C ALA A 35 13.32 -7.85 9.50
N GLU A 36 13.07 -9.12 9.15
CA GLU A 36 13.74 -9.90 8.12
C GLU A 36 13.21 -9.67 6.69
N THR A 37 12.12 -8.91 6.54
CA THR A 37 11.53 -8.65 5.22
C THR A 37 12.45 -7.74 4.41
N ASN A 38 13.07 -8.28 3.37
CA ASN A 38 13.90 -7.49 2.45
C ASN A 38 13.08 -6.79 1.37
N GLU A 39 13.73 -5.89 0.63
CA GLU A 39 13.10 -5.08 -0.42
C GLU A 39 12.36 -5.93 -1.47
N LYS A 40 12.98 -7.01 -1.95
CA LYS A 40 12.36 -7.87 -2.95
C LYS A 40 11.08 -8.52 -2.41
N GLN A 41 11.14 -9.12 -1.21
CA GLN A 41 9.98 -9.75 -0.58
C GLN A 41 8.85 -8.75 -0.34
N PHE A 42 9.21 -7.52 0.06
CA PHE A 42 8.28 -6.43 0.28
C PHE A 42 7.56 -6.02 -1.02
N LEU A 43 8.32 -5.75 -2.09
CA LEU A 43 7.76 -5.37 -3.39
C LEU A 43 6.92 -6.50 -4.00
N ASP A 44 7.43 -7.74 -3.97
CA ASP A 44 6.70 -8.92 -4.43
C ASP A 44 5.36 -9.06 -3.68
N SER A 45 5.34 -8.89 -2.35
CA SER A 45 4.13 -8.98 -1.55
C SER A 45 3.09 -7.93 -1.97
N ILE A 46 3.50 -6.70 -2.27
CA ILE A 46 2.59 -5.64 -2.71
C ILE A 46 2.07 -5.95 -4.13
N CYS A 47 2.95 -6.39 -5.04
CA CYS A 47 2.57 -6.77 -6.39
C CYS A 47 1.59 -7.96 -6.41
N ASP A 48 1.80 -8.96 -5.54
CA ASP A 48 0.90 -10.10 -5.39
C ASP A 48 -0.47 -9.66 -4.87
N ILE A 49 -0.51 -8.81 -3.84
CA ILE A 49 -1.75 -8.24 -3.31
C ILE A 49 -2.51 -7.51 -4.41
N VAL A 50 -1.84 -6.62 -5.15
CA VAL A 50 -2.46 -5.88 -6.25
C VAL A 50 -2.98 -6.84 -7.32
N SER A 51 -2.20 -7.85 -7.70
CA SER A 51 -2.60 -8.82 -8.73
C SER A 51 -3.80 -9.66 -8.32
N GLU A 52 -3.84 -10.10 -7.06
CA GLU A 52 -4.93 -10.87 -6.45
C GLU A 52 -6.22 -10.04 -6.37
N MET A 53 -6.09 -8.76 -6.02
CA MET A 53 -7.23 -7.92 -5.66
C MET A 53 -7.75 -7.07 -6.82
N LYS A 54 -6.93 -6.78 -7.84
CA LYS A 54 -7.36 -5.92 -8.96
C LYS A 54 -8.58 -6.52 -9.67
N ASN A 55 -9.47 -5.63 -10.09
CA ASN A 55 -10.57 -5.95 -10.99
C ASN A 55 -10.59 -4.91 -12.12
N SER A 56 -11.48 -5.11 -13.10
CA SER A 56 -11.61 -4.21 -14.26
C SER A 56 -12.07 -2.79 -13.92
N SER A 57 -12.48 -2.53 -12.67
CA SER A 57 -12.96 -1.23 -12.22
C SER A 57 -12.06 -0.56 -11.17
N LEU A 58 -10.89 -1.13 -10.89
CA LEU A 58 -9.92 -0.57 -9.96
C LEU A 58 -9.42 0.77 -10.50
N THR A 59 -9.76 1.84 -9.78
CA THR A 59 -9.49 3.22 -10.21
C THR A 59 -8.23 3.77 -9.54
N ALA A 60 -8.06 3.51 -8.25
CA ALA A 60 -6.93 4.04 -7.48
C ALA A 60 -6.42 3.04 -6.45
N VAL A 61 -5.13 3.18 -6.13
CA VAL A 61 -4.47 2.49 -5.01
C VAL A 61 -4.00 3.53 -4.00
N GLY A 62 -4.41 3.37 -2.75
CA GLY A 62 -3.91 4.13 -1.61
C GLY A 62 -2.94 3.28 -0.79
N ILE A 63 -1.77 3.81 -0.45
CA ILE A 63 -0.74 3.10 0.32
C ILE A 63 -0.39 3.89 1.58
N GLY A 64 -0.59 3.27 2.74
CA GLY A 64 -0.05 3.73 4.02
C GLY A 64 1.37 3.24 4.18
N SER A 65 2.35 4.14 4.01
CA SER A 65 3.78 3.84 4.09
C SER A 65 4.22 3.47 5.51
N PRO A 66 5.09 2.44 5.69
CA PRO A 66 5.59 2.01 7.00
C PRO A 66 6.63 2.96 7.61
N GLY A 67 6.92 4.08 6.95
CA GLY A 67 7.91 5.07 7.34
C GLY A 67 7.89 6.31 6.44
N PRO A 68 8.86 7.23 6.60
CA PRO A 68 8.96 8.44 5.80
C PRO A 68 8.99 8.15 4.30
N ILE A 69 8.22 8.91 3.54
CA ILE A 69 8.09 8.79 2.09
C ILE A 69 8.55 10.09 1.43
N ASP A 70 9.36 9.96 0.38
CA ASP A 70 9.46 11.00 -0.63
C ASP A 70 8.23 10.86 -1.54
N SER A 71 7.22 11.70 -1.29
CA SER A 71 5.95 11.65 -2.03
C SER A 71 6.07 12.12 -3.49
N GLU A 72 7.11 12.90 -3.81
CA GLU A 72 7.33 13.40 -5.18
C GLU A 72 7.85 12.27 -6.07
N ASN A 73 8.84 11.53 -5.59
CA ASN A 73 9.46 10.42 -6.32
C ASN A 73 8.81 9.06 -6.02
N GLY A 74 7.98 8.98 -4.97
CA GLY A 74 7.33 7.75 -4.55
C GLY A 74 8.28 6.73 -3.95
N ILE A 75 9.26 7.21 -3.17
CA ILE A 75 10.34 6.42 -2.58
C ILE A 75 10.10 6.29 -1.07
N LEU A 76 10.09 5.06 -0.56
CA LEU A 76 10.17 4.79 0.87
C LEU A 76 11.62 5.00 1.33
N ILE A 77 11.85 6.06 2.11
CA ILE A 77 13.20 6.45 2.53
C ILE A 77 13.79 5.39 3.46
N GLU A 78 13.05 5.04 4.51
CA GLU A 78 13.40 4.00 5.46
C GLU A 78 12.17 3.57 6.28
N SER A 79 12.28 2.43 6.97
CA SER A 79 11.27 1.98 7.94
C SER A 79 11.91 1.54 9.24
N ALA A 80 11.41 2.07 10.36
CA ALA A 80 11.88 1.68 11.70
C ALA A 80 11.54 0.22 12.03
N ASN A 81 10.43 -0.30 11.51
CA ASN A 81 9.94 -1.64 11.79
C ASN A 81 10.35 -2.69 10.74
N LEU A 82 10.72 -2.23 9.54
CA LEU A 82 11.22 -3.05 8.44
C LEU A 82 12.63 -2.54 8.07
N PRO A 83 13.64 -2.78 8.91
CA PRO A 83 14.94 -2.10 8.88
C PRO A 83 15.79 -2.45 7.65
N LEU A 84 15.42 -3.50 6.90
CA LEU A 84 16.06 -3.86 5.64
C LEU A 84 15.53 -3.04 4.44
N LEU A 85 14.52 -2.20 4.65
CA LEU A 85 13.96 -1.32 3.61
C LEU A 85 14.63 0.05 3.69
N LYS A 86 15.32 0.43 2.61
CA LYS A 86 15.95 1.74 2.48
C LYS A 86 15.93 2.21 1.03
N ASN A 87 15.45 3.43 0.79
CA ASN A 87 15.33 4.05 -0.53
C ASN A 87 14.60 3.16 -1.56
N VAL A 88 13.50 2.53 -1.16
CA VAL A 88 12.73 1.61 -2.02
C VAL A 88 11.85 2.40 -2.99
N THR A 89 12.04 2.21 -4.29
CA THR A 89 11.32 2.90 -5.38
C THR A 89 9.91 2.31 -5.62
N LEU A 90 9.05 2.41 -4.60
CA LEU A 90 7.74 1.75 -4.55
C LEU A 90 6.81 2.14 -5.71
N VAL A 91 6.68 3.44 -5.99
CA VAL A 91 5.75 3.90 -7.04
C VAL A 91 6.20 3.48 -8.44
N SER A 92 7.50 3.58 -8.74
CA SER A 92 8.03 3.15 -10.04
C SER A 92 7.77 1.67 -10.25
N HIS A 93 8.10 0.86 -9.25
CA HIS A 93 7.91 -0.59 -9.31
C HIS A 93 6.43 -0.96 -9.54
N LEU A 94 5.50 -0.26 -8.89
CA LEU A 94 4.07 -0.47 -9.11
C LEU A 94 3.60 -0.04 -10.51
N LYS A 95 4.08 1.10 -11.01
CA LYS A 95 3.73 1.60 -12.35
C LYS A 95 4.30 0.74 -13.48
N GLU A 96 5.43 0.08 -13.26
CA GLU A 96 6.02 -0.87 -14.21
C GLU A 96 5.20 -2.15 -14.35
N ASN A 97 4.54 -2.59 -13.28
CA ASN A 97 3.79 -3.85 -13.24
C ASN A 97 2.28 -3.66 -13.50
N PHE A 98 1.74 -2.46 -13.28
CA PHE A 98 0.30 -2.20 -13.32
C PHE A 98 -0.04 -0.82 -13.87
N LEU A 99 -1.22 -0.74 -14.50
CA LEU A 99 -1.82 0.52 -14.94
C LEU A 99 -2.86 0.94 -13.90
N PHE A 100 -2.59 2.07 -13.24
CA PHE A 100 -3.55 2.73 -12.34
C PHE A 100 -3.83 4.14 -12.84
N GLN A 101 -5.04 4.62 -12.60
CA GLN A 101 -5.34 6.03 -12.85
C GLN A 101 -4.67 6.91 -11.79
N TYR A 102 -4.67 6.46 -10.53
CA TYR A 102 -4.08 7.19 -9.40
C TYR A 102 -3.37 6.25 -8.43
N ILE A 103 -2.19 6.67 -7.95
CA ILE A 103 -1.52 6.11 -6.78
C ILE A 103 -1.40 7.23 -5.77
N ILE A 104 -1.88 7.00 -4.55
CA ILE A 104 -1.79 7.94 -3.43
C ILE A 104 -0.96 7.26 -2.35
N ILE A 105 0.09 7.93 -1.86
CA ILE A 105 0.89 7.43 -0.75
C ILE A 105 0.83 8.43 0.39
N MET A 106 0.57 7.92 1.58
CA MET A 106 0.56 8.72 2.81
C MET A 106 1.46 8.06 3.85
N MET A 107 2.20 8.90 4.58
CA MET A 107 2.93 8.43 5.76
C MET A 107 1.92 8.06 6.85
N GLN A 108 2.10 6.91 7.50
CA GLN A 108 1.33 6.57 8.68
C GLN A 108 1.80 7.44 9.86
N THR A 109 1.01 8.45 10.22
CA THR A 109 1.21 9.17 11.48
C THR A 109 0.58 8.36 12.62
N LEU A 110 1.22 8.33 13.80
CA LEU A 110 0.79 7.63 15.03
C LEU A 110 -0.62 7.97 15.57
N LEU A 111 -1.39 8.82 14.87
CA LEU A 111 -2.79 9.04 15.14
C LEU A 111 -3.59 7.88 14.54
N ARG A 112 -4.06 6.98 15.41
CA ARG A 112 -5.05 5.94 15.12
C ARG A 112 -6.06 6.41 14.07
N TRP A 113 -6.31 5.56 13.08
CA TRP A 113 -7.26 5.74 11.97
C TRP A 113 -8.74 5.93 12.40
N GLU A 114 -9.02 6.06 13.70
CA GLU A 114 -10.38 6.18 14.24
C GLU A 114 -11.02 7.55 13.98
N ASN A 115 -10.27 8.55 13.47
CA ASN A 115 -10.76 9.93 13.38
C ASN A 115 -10.67 10.59 11.99
N THR A 116 -10.40 9.86 10.91
CA THR A 116 -10.40 10.46 9.56
C THR A 116 -11.28 9.67 8.60
N ILE A 117 -12.58 9.72 8.87
CA ILE A 117 -13.57 9.74 7.79
C ILE A 117 -14.02 11.19 7.69
N SER A 118 -13.66 11.86 6.60
CA SER A 118 -14.34 13.06 6.16
C SER A 118 -14.63 12.86 4.68
N VAL A 119 -15.93 13.00 4.40
CA VAL A 119 -16.65 12.76 3.14
C VAL A 119 -15.98 13.44 1.96
#